data_AF-A0A2G9MFT2-F1
#
_entry.id   AF-A0A2G9MFT2-F1
#
_cell.length_a   1.000
_cell.length_b   1.000
_cell.length_c   1.000
_cell.angle_alpha   90.00
_cell.angle_beta   90.00
_cell.angle_gamma   90.00
#
_symmetry.space_group_name_H-M   'P 1'
#
loop_
_entity.id
_entity.type
_entity.pdbx_description
1 polymer ?
#
loop_
_entity_poly.entity_id
_entity_poly.type
_entity_poly.pdbx_seq_one_letter_code
_entity_poly.pdbx_strand_id
1 'polypeptide(L)'
;MSVLEKVTELRNQGRNDAEIIQFLKEQRVSPKEINDALSQSQIKAAVGGMQESMMQPQWAPQQQQEEMMQISQEGMPQIPQEYQQEYSQIPQEQQYYQYSPPATTADTISEIVDSIISEKLSEMKKKILILEEARKSDMAKLISVNERLKKVEDTIFNLQASIIRKIGEYGEGIKSINDEMSMMQDSFSKLVNPMINSLRETSKEKGKKSEDKTSLEDLFKKKKSGK
;
A
#
# COMPACT_ATOMS: atom_id res chain seq x y z
N MET A 1 30.84 -3.53 -20.30
CA MET A 1 29.73 -3.52 -19.33
C MET A 1 30.33 -3.38 -17.96
N SER A 2 29.84 -2.44 -17.16
CA SER A 2 30.26 -2.27 -15.77
C SER A 2 29.71 -3.39 -14.89
N VAL A 3 30.36 -3.64 -13.74
CA VAL A 3 29.87 -4.63 -12.76
C VAL A 3 28.46 -4.26 -12.28
N LEU A 4 28.17 -2.96 -12.11
CA LEU A 4 26.85 -2.45 -11.74
C LEU A 4 25.76 -2.79 -12.77
N GLU A 5 26.07 -2.65 -14.07
CA GLU A 5 25.14 -3.03 -15.14
C GLU A 5 24.84 -4.53 -15.09
N LYS A 6 25.86 -5.36 -14.86
CA LYS A 6 25.70 -6.82 -14.77
C LYS A 6 24.86 -7.23 -13.56
N VAL A 7 25.07 -6.61 -12.41
CA VAL A 7 24.25 -6.81 -11.20
C VAL A 7 22.79 -6.44 -11.47
N THR A 8 22.55 -5.30 -12.12
CA THR A 8 21.19 -4.83 -12.45
C THR A 8 20.50 -5.79 -13.42
N GLU A 9 21.21 -6.28 -14.44
CA GLU A 9 20.71 -7.26 -15.41
C GLU A 9 20.33 -8.59 -14.74
N LEU A 10 21.22 -9.15 -13.92
CA LEU A 10 21.00 -10.42 -13.24
C LEU A 10 19.85 -10.33 -12.22
N ARG A 11 19.70 -9.18 -11.56
CA ARG A 11 18.57 -8.93 -10.65
C ARG A 11 17.24 -8.81 -11.41
N ASN A 12 17.23 -8.17 -12.58
CA ASN A 12 16.05 -8.12 -13.45
C ASN A 12 15.65 -9.50 -14.00
N GLN A 13 16.59 -10.45 -14.06
CA GLN A 13 16.34 -11.86 -14.37
C GLN A 13 15.80 -12.67 -13.16
N GLY A 14 15.59 -12.03 -12.00
CA GLY A 14 15.05 -12.66 -10.80
C GLY A 14 16.06 -13.46 -9.98
N ARG A 15 17.37 -13.34 -10.25
CA ARG A 15 18.42 -14.00 -9.45
C ARG A 15 18.58 -13.33 -8.09
N ASN A 16 18.88 -14.11 -7.07
CA ASN A 16 19.13 -13.60 -5.73
C ASN A 16 20.59 -13.10 -5.59
N ASP A 17 20.86 -12.18 -4.66
CA ASP A 17 22.16 -11.54 -4.44
C ASP A 17 23.29 -12.58 -4.20
N ALA A 18 23.00 -13.69 -3.53
CA ALA A 18 23.96 -14.78 -3.32
C ALA A 18 24.39 -15.46 -4.64
N GLU A 19 23.45 -15.64 -5.58
CA GLU A 19 23.72 -16.23 -6.90
C GLU A 19 24.48 -15.24 -7.79
N ILE A 20 24.16 -13.94 -7.67
CA ILE A 20 24.87 -12.85 -8.36
C ILE A 20 26.33 -12.78 -7.91
N ILE A 21 26.59 -12.87 -6.59
CA ILE A 21 27.95 -12.89 -6.04
C ILE A 21 28.75 -14.07 -6.58
N GLN A 22 28.15 -15.26 -6.63
CA GLN A 22 28.83 -16.46 -7.13
C GLN A 22 29.17 -16.33 -8.62
N PHE A 23 28.22 -15.85 -9.44
CA PHE A 23 28.43 -15.61 -10.86
C PHE A 23 29.51 -14.56 -11.15
N LEU A 24 29.57 -13.49 -10.37
CA LEU A 24 30.59 -12.44 -10.55
C LEU A 24 31.97 -12.88 -10.05
N LYS A 25 32.05 -13.72 -9.01
CA LYS A 25 33.31 -14.36 -8.58
C LYS A 25 33.87 -15.28 -9.65
N GLU A 26 33.02 -16.04 -10.35
CA GLU A 26 33.43 -16.88 -11.48
C GLU A 26 33.99 -16.05 -12.65
N GLN A 27 33.51 -14.81 -12.81
CA GLN A 27 34.05 -13.84 -13.76
C GLN A 27 35.30 -13.10 -13.27
N ARG A 28 35.91 -13.55 -12.14
CA ARG A 28 37.09 -12.96 -11.51
C ARG A 28 36.92 -11.49 -11.09
N VAL A 29 35.69 -11.05 -10.86
CA VAL A 29 35.42 -9.71 -10.30
C VAL A 29 35.84 -9.70 -8.82
N SER A 30 36.48 -8.64 -8.36
CA SER A 30 36.98 -8.59 -6.99
C SER A 30 35.83 -8.51 -5.97
N PRO A 31 35.98 -9.08 -4.76
CA PRO A 31 34.95 -9.01 -3.73
C PRO A 31 34.51 -7.59 -3.38
N LYS A 32 35.44 -6.62 -3.46
CA LYS A 32 35.17 -5.21 -3.19
C LYS A 32 34.26 -4.59 -4.25
N GLU A 33 34.55 -4.83 -5.52
CA GLU A 33 33.74 -4.33 -6.65
C GLU A 33 32.34 -4.95 -6.67
N ILE A 34 32.21 -6.24 -6.29
CA ILE A 34 30.91 -6.91 -6.18
C ILE A 34 30.04 -6.23 -5.11
N ASN A 35 30.62 -5.95 -3.93
CA ASN A 35 29.88 -5.35 -2.83
C ASN A 35 29.47 -3.90 -3.12
N ASP A 36 30.35 -3.14 -3.75
CA ASP A 36 30.09 -1.77 -4.19
C ASP A 36 28.97 -1.73 -5.24
N ALA A 37 29.03 -2.58 -6.26
CA ALA A 37 28.00 -2.68 -7.30
C ALA A 37 26.63 -3.14 -6.75
N LEU A 38 26.60 -4.09 -5.81
CA LEU A 38 25.37 -4.52 -5.15
C LEU A 38 24.74 -3.38 -4.34
N SER A 39 25.55 -2.68 -3.55
CA SER A 39 25.10 -1.53 -2.74
C SER A 39 24.54 -0.41 -3.64
N GLN A 40 25.27 -0.05 -4.69
CA GLN A 40 24.84 0.96 -5.66
C GLN A 40 23.56 0.56 -6.40
N SER A 41 23.40 -0.72 -6.76
CA SER A 41 22.19 -1.20 -7.42
C SER A 41 20.96 -1.15 -6.51
N GLN A 42 21.11 -1.42 -5.20
CA GLN A 42 20.03 -1.34 -4.22
C GLN A 42 19.59 0.12 -4.00
N ILE A 43 20.56 1.04 -3.89
CA ILE A 43 20.29 2.48 -3.80
C ILE A 43 19.58 2.97 -5.07
N LYS A 44 20.06 2.57 -6.26
CA LYS A 44 19.45 2.96 -7.53
C LYS A 44 18.01 2.43 -7.69
N ALA A 45 17.72 1.22 -7.20
CA ALA A 45 16.37 0.67 -7.18
C ALA A 45 15.44 1.44 -6.22
N ALA A 46 15.95 1.83 -5.04
CA ALA A 46 15.20 2.62 -4.08
C ALA A 46 14.92 4.06 -4.57
N VAL A 47 15.89 4.68 -5.24
CA VAL A 47 15.77 6.03 -5.80
C VAL A 47 14.90 6.04 -7.06
N GLY A 48 14.99 5.00 -7.90
CA GLY A 48 14.16 4.86 -9.10
C GLY A 48 12.68 4.59 -8.81
N GLY A 49 12.33 4.10 -7.62
CA GLY A 49 10.94 3.88 -7.18
C GLY A 49 10.21 5.13 -6.64
N MET A 50 10.91 6.27 -6.48
CA MET A 50 10.33 7.52 -5.95
C MET A 50 10.21 8.64 -7.01
N GLN A 51 10.56 8.37 -8.27
CA GLN A 51 10.69 9.41 -9.28
C GLN A 51 9.52 9.43 -10.28
N GLU A 52 8.29 9.39 -9.78
CA GLU A 52 7.11 9.80 -10.58
C GLU A 52 6.03 10.51 -9.74
N SER A 53 6.46 11.23 -8.70
CA SER A 53 5.63 12.23 -8.02
C SER A 53 6.52 13.18 -7.22
N MET A 54 7.02 14.21 -7.88
CA MET A 54 6.96 15.62 -7.42
C MET A 54 7.87 16.50 -8.30
N MET A 55 7.22 17.29 -9.14
CA MET A 55 7.79 18.43 -9.83
C MET A 55 8.01 19.59 -8.84
N GLN A 56 9.28 19.99 -8.69
CA GLN A 56 9.81 21.36 -8.84
C GLN A 56 9.63 22.41 -7.69
N PRO A 57 10.41 23.53 -7.68
CA PRO A 57 11.65 23.66 -6.89
C PRO A 57 11.69 24.93 -5.99
N GLN A 58 12.59 25.00 -4.99
CA GLN A 58 13.08 26.31 -4.53
C GLN A 58 14.47 26.27 -3.88
N TRP A 59 15.26 27.30 -4.20
CA TRP A 59 16.69 27.51 -3.95
C TRP A 59 17.01 28.02 -2.53
N ALA A 60 18.17 27.65 -1.97
CA ALA A 60 19.30 28.53 -1.61
C ALA A 60 20.32 27.85 -0.65
N PRO A 61 21.61 28.26 -0.65
CA PRO A 61 22.72 27.56 0.00
C PRO A 61 23.14 28.17 1.34
N GLN A 62 23.72 27.38 2.25
CA GLN A 62 24.53 27.94 3.34
C GLN A 62 25.70 27.04 3.75
N GLN A 63 26.87 27.66 3.76
CA GLN A 63 28.16 27.15 4.23
C GLN A 63 28.25 27.15 5.77
N GLN A 64 29.16 26.30 6.27
CA GLN A 64 29.89 26.38 7.55
C GLN A 64 29.08 26.29 8.85
N GLN A 65 29.28 25.22 9.62
CA GLN A 65 30.18 25.30 10.79
C GLN A 65 30.54 23.91 11.33
N GLU A 66 31.81 23.76 11.68
CA GLU A 66 32.39 22.70 12.50
C GLU A 66 31.78 22.69 13.89
N GLU A 67 31.46 21.51 14.43
CA GLU A 67 31.65 21.25 15.86
C GLU A 67 31.90 19.77 16.15
N MET A 68 32.83 19.56 17.08
CA MET A 68 33.48 18.32 17.48
C MET A 68 32.55 17.31 18.16
N MET A 69 32.80 16.02 17.92
CA MET A 69 32.83 15.05 19.04
C MET A 69 33.71 13.83 18.71
N GLN A 70 34.95 13.93 19.22
CA GLN A 70 35.75 12.90 19.86
C GLN A 70 35.27 11.43 19.73
N ILE A 71 35.96 10.66 18.88
CA ILE A 71 36.00 9.19 18.99
C ILE A 71 37.44 8.74 19.20
N SER A 72 37.63 8.03 20.31
CA SER A 72 38.86 7.44 20.76
C SER A 72 39.51 6.53 19.71
N GLN A 73 40.81 6.68 19.67
CA GLN A 73 41.81 5.96 18.93
C GLN A 73 42.10 4.63 19.62
N GLU A 74 42.00 3.49 18.92
CA GLU A 74 42.74 2.28 19.30
C GLU A 74 42.90 1.31 18.12
N GLY A 75 44.17 1.08 17.74
CA GLY A 75 44.68 -0.23 17.31
C GLY A 75 44.41 -0.68 15.86
N MET A 76 45.20 -0.19 14.90
CA MET A 76 45.50 -0.94 13.67
C MET A 76 46.75 -1.82 13.89
N PRO A 77 46.73 -3.13 13.60
CA PRO A 77 47.95 -3.92 13.55
C PRO A 77 48.72 -3.67 12.23
N GLN A 78 49.97 -3.24 12.37
CA GLN A 78 50.95 -3.14 11.29
C GLN A 78 51.34 -4.53 10.75
N ILE A 79 51.60 -4.59 9.45
CA ILE A 79 52.18 -5.74 8.75
C ILE A 79 53.68 -5.44 8.60
N PRO A 80 54.61 -6.26 9.12
CA PRO A 80 56.03 -6.06 8.84
C PRO A 80 56.40 -6.56 7.43
N GLN A 81 56.85 -5.63 6.58
CA GLN A 81 57.73 -5.90 5.44
C GLN A 81 59.16 -6.02 5.96
N GLU A 82 59.87 -7.10 5.60
CA GLU A 82 61.33 -7.15 5.76
C GLU A 82 61.99 -7.60 4.45
N TYR A 83 62.87 -6.75 3.94
CA TYR A 83 63.82 -6.99 2.85
C TYR A 83 65.25 -6.89 3.42
N GLN A 84 66.10 -7.87 3.05
CA GLN A 84 67.58 -7.86 2.90
C GLN A 84 68.52 -7.49 4.08
N GLN A 85 69.46 -8.41 4.43
CA GLN A 85 70.89 -8.34 4.06
C GLN A 85 71.76 -9.54 4.54
N GLU A 86 72.24 -10.31 3.56
CA GLU A 86 73.64 -10.67 3.19
C GLU A 86 74.87 -10.71 4.18
N TYR A 87 75.59 -11.86 4.08
CA TYR A 87 76.99 -12.28 4.43
C TYR A 87 77.60 -12.25 5.85
N SER A 88 77.93 -13.43 6.39
CA SER A 88 79.32 -14.00 6.43
C SER A 88 79.39 -15.40 7.08
N GLN A 89 80.28 -16.26 6.54
CA GLN A 89 80.57 -17.63 6.96
C GLN A 89 81.46 -17.70 8.23
N ILE A 90 81.33 -18.77 9.03
CA ILE A 90 82.39 -19.54 9.72
C ILE A 90 81.83 -20.95 10.07
N PRO A 91 82.64 -22.04 10.03
CA PRO A 91 82.16 -23.43 9.99
C PRO A 91 82.12 -24.17 11.34
N GLN A 92 81.16 -25.11 11.44
CA GLN A 92 81.09 -26.41 12.16
C GLN A 92 81.71 -26.53 13.58
N GLU A 93 81.04 -27.12 14.58
CA GLU A 93 80.59 -28.51 14.62
C GLU A 93 79.41 -28.73 15.59
N GLN A 94 78.74 -29.85 15.36
CA GLN A 94 77.44 -30.22 15.88
C GLN A 94 77.43 -30.50 17.39
N GLN A 95 76.49 -29.85 18.09
CA GLN A 95 75.89 -30.38 19.31
C GLN A 95 74.41 -30.59 19.01
N TYR A 96 73.98 -31.84 19.09
CA TYR A 96 72.60 -32.28 18.91
C TYR A 96 71.71 -31.56 19.95
N TYR A 97 71.08 -30.47 19.53
CA TYR A 97 69.93 -29.95 20.26
C TYR A 97 68.77 -30.91 19.99
N GLN A 98 68.40 -31.65 21.04
CA GLN A 98 67.11 -32.29 21.13
C GLN A 98 66.04 -31.20 21.02
N TYR A 99 65.48 -31.07 19.81
CA TYR A 99 64.27 -30.30 19.56
C TYR A 99 63.14 -30.99 20.33
N SER A 100 62.94 -30.60 21.59
CA SER A 100 61.59 -30.71 22.16
C SER A 100 60.72 -29.77 21.33
N PRO A 101 59.67 -30.26 20.66
CA PRO A 101 58.69 -29.38 20.07
C PRO A 101 58.19 -28.45 21.18
N PRO A 102 58.01 -27.15 20.92
CA PRO A 102 57.42 -26.26 21.91
C PRO A 102 56.12 -26.91 22.36
N ALA A 103 56.06 -27.27 23.64
CA ALA A 103 54.80 -27.60 24.26
C ALA A 103 53.96 -26.34 24.09
N THR A 104 52.99 -26.39 23.17
CA THR A 104 51.80 -25.56 23.26
C THR A 104 51.21 -25.89 24.62
N THR A 105 51.64 -25.13 25.63
CA THR A 105 51.21 -25.28 27.01
C THR A 105 49.69 -25.21 27.01
N ALA A 106 49.04 -26.14 27.72
CA ALA A 106 47.58 -26.21 27.80
C ALA A 106 46.97 -24.85 28.16
N ASP A 107 47.71 -24.01 28.88
CA ASP A 107 47.36 -22.62 29.21
C ASP A 107 47.16 -21.72 27.97
N THR A 108 48.03 -21.82 26.96
CA THR A 108 47.88 -21.06 25.70
C THR A 108 46.68 -21.53 24.89
N ILE A 109 46.42 -22.84 24.91
CA ILE A 109 45.23 -23.41 24.28
C ILE A 109 43.97 -22.96 25.04
N SER A 110 44.01 -22.91 26.38
CA SER A 110 42.92 -22.41 27.22
C SER A 110 42.61 -20.95 26.95
N GLU A 111 43.63 -20.09 26.85
CA GLU A 111 43.45 -18.66 26.55
C GLU A 111 42.83 -18.43 25.16
N ILE A 112 43.27 -19.20 24.15
CA ILE A 112 42.68 -19.17 22.80
C ILE A 112 41.21 -19.62 22.87
N VAL A 113 40.90 -20.68 23.62
CA VAL A 113 39.54 -21.19 23.78
C VAL A 113 38.65 -20.15 24.49
N ASP A 114 39.12 -19.54 25.58
CA ASP A 114 38.39 -18.52 26.32
C ASP A 114 38.13 -17.27 25.47
N SER A 115 39.10 -16.85 24.66
CA SER A 115 38.94 -15.76 23.71
C SER A 115 37.86 -16.06 22.67
N ILE A 116 37.87 -17.27 22.08
CA ILE A 116 36.87 -17.69 21.10
C ILE A 116 35.48 -17.78 21.75
N ILE A 117 35.37 -18.31 22.97
CA ILE A 117 34.11 -18.39 23.72
C ILE A 117 33.58 -16.98 24.00
N SER A 118 34.42 -16.07 24.49
CA SER A 118 34.06 -14.67 24.76
C SER A 118 33.58 -13.96 23.50
N GLU A 119 34.28 -14.13 22.37
CA GLU A 119 33.89 -13.55 21.09
C GLU A 119 32.53 -14.08 20.64
N LYS A 120 32.31 -15.40 20.68
CA LYS A 120 31.03 -16.01 20.29
C LYS A 120 29.90 -15.63 21.24
N LEU A 121 30.15 -15.56 22.54
CA LEU A 121 29.17 -15.07 23.53
C LEU A 121 28.81 -13.60 23.28
N SER A 122 29.79 -12.76 22.96
CA SER A 122 29.59 -11.35 22.64
C SER A 122 28.77 -11.17 21.35
N GLU A 123 29.09 -11.93 20.29
CA GLU A 123 28.30 -11.96 19.06
C GLU A 123 26.85 -12.40 19.32
N MET A 124 26.64 -13.43 20.14
CA MET A 124 25.30 -13.88 20.51
C MET A 124 24.54 -12.81 21.29
N LYS A 125 25.18 -12.15 22.27
CA LYS A 125 24.57 -11.04 23.02
C LYS A 125 24.14 -9.92 22.08
N LYS A 126 24.97 -9.55 21.11
CA LYS A 126 24.63 -8.54 20.09
C LYS A 126 23.42 -8.95 19.25
N LYS A 127 23.35 -10.21 18.80
CA LYS A 127 22.19 -10.72 18.06
C LYS A 127 20.90 -10.71 18.89
N ILE A 128 20.98 -11.04 20.19
CA ILE A 128 19.84 -10.98 21.11
C ILE A 128 19.34 -9.54 21.26
N LEU A 129 20.24 -8.55 21.37
CA LEU A 129 19.86 -7.14 21.45
C LEU A 129 19.16 -6.65 20.18
N ILE A 130 19.69 -7.01 19.00
CA ILE A 130 19.05 -6.69 17.72
C ILE A 130 17.67 -7.34 17.63
N LEU A 131 17.53 -8.59 18.10
CA LEU A 131 16.24 -9.29 18.13
C LEU A 131 15.25 -8.63 19.10
N GLU A 132 15.71 -8.13 20.24
CA GLU A 132 14.87 -7.40 21.19
C GLU A 132 14.36 -6.09 20.58
N GLU A 133 15.23 -5.34 19.90
CA GLU A 133 14.86 -4.10 19.21
C GLU A 133 13.89 -4.37 18.05
N ALA A 134 14.16 -5.39 17.23
CA ALA A 134 13.26 -5.82 16.17
C ALA A 134 11.88 -6.20 16.73
N ARG A 135 11.84 -6.98 17.83
CA ARG A 135 10.60 -7.36 18.50
C ARG A 135 9.83 -6.14 19.00
N LYS A 136 10.49 -5.15 19.61
CA LYS A 136 9.85 -3.89 20.05
C LYS A 136 9.26 -3.12 18.87
N SER A 137 10.02 -2.98 17.78
CA SER A 137 9.59 -2.30 16.56
C SER A 137 8.37 -2.99 15.92
N ASP A 138 8.39 -4.32 15.82
CA ASP A 138 7.29 -5.09 15.24
C ASP A 138 6.05 -5.08 16.13
N MET A 139 6.20 -5.14 17.46
CA MET A 139 5.09 -4.97 18.39
C MET A 139 4.43 -3.58 18.24
N ALA A 140 5.22 -2.51 18.10
CA ALA A 140 4.68 -1.18 17.88
C ALA A 140 3.92 -1.08 16.55
N LYS A 141 4.45 -1.66 15.48
CA LYS A 141 3.76 -1.73 14.18
C LYS A 141 2.47 -2.53 14.24
N LEU A 142 2.46 -3.68 14.93
CA LEU A 142 1.25 -4.50 15.11
C LEU A 142 0.17 -3.76 15.89
N ILE A 143 0.53 -3.03 16.95
CA ILE A 143 -0.40 -2.18 17.70
C ILE A 143 -0.99 -1.12 16.77
N SER A 144 -0.15 -0.42 16.00
CA SER A 144 -0.61 0.59 15.05
C SER A 144 -1.55 0.02 13.97
N VAL A 145 -1.25 -1.16 13.43
CA VAL A 145 -2.12 -1.84 12.46
C VAL A 145 -3.47 -2.19 13.08
N ASN A 146 -3.47 -2.70 14.32
CA ASN A 146 -4.70 -3.03 15.03
C ASN A 146 -5.57 -1.79 15.28
N GLU A 147 -4.97 -0.66 15.67
CA GLU A 147 -5.69 0.60 15.84
C GLU A 147 -6.28 1.12 14.51
N ARG A 148 -5.51 1.03 13.42
CA ARG A 148 -5.98 1.40 12.09
C ARG A 148 -7.14 0.51 11.64
N LEU A 149 -7.07 -0.79 11.93
CA LEU A 149 -8.13 -1.74 11.60
C LEU A 149 -9.42 -1.41 12.36
N LYS A 150 -9.34 -1.10 13.66
CA LYS A 150 -10.50 -0.62 14.44
C LYS A 150 -11.14 0.63 13.84
N LYS A 151 -10.33 1.62 13.43
CA LYS A 151 -10.84 2.83 12.75
C LYS A 151 -11.54 2.52 11.43
N VAL A 152 -11.02 1.56 10.66
CA VAL A 152 -11.64 1.09 9.42
C VAL A 152 -12.98 0.42 9.72
N GLU A 153 -13.03 -0.45 10.73
CA GLU A 153 -14.26 -1.10 11.19
C GLU A 153 -15.33 -0.07 11.61
N ASP A 154 -14.95 0.93 12.42
CA ASP A 154 -15.85 2.02 12.82
C ASP A 154 -16.36 2.83 11.63
N THR A 155 -15.49 3.09 10.65
CA THR A 155 -15.87 3.83 9.43
C THR A 155 -16.86 3.02 8.59
N ILE A 156 -16.65 1.70 8.47
CA ILE A 156 -17.57 0.80 7.77
C ILE A 156 -18.92 0.76 8.50
N PHE A 157 -18.93 0.66 9.83
CA PHE A 157 -20.15 0.69 10.63
C PHE A 157 -20.94 2.00 10.41
N ASN A 158 -20.25 3.14 10.48
CA ASN A 158 -20.85 4.45 10.24
C ASN A 158 -21.38 4.61 8.81
N LEU A 159 -20.67 4.06 7.83
CA LEU A 159 -21.12 4.05 6.43
C LEU A 159 -22.38 3.19 6.28
N GLN A 160 -22.41 2.00 6.87
CA GLN A 160 -23.60 1.13 6.85
C GLN A 160 -24.80 1.81 7.51
N ALA A 161 -24.62 2.42 8.68
CA ALA A 161 -25.66 3.19 9.35
C ALA A 161 -26.19 4.34 8.49
N SER A 162 -25.28 5.07 7.82
CA SER A 162 -25.62 6.17 6.91
C SER A 162 -26.40 5.68 5.69
N ILE A 163 -26.00 4.55 5.09
CA ILE A 163 -26.71 3.93 3.96
C ILE A 163 -28.11 3.49 4.39
N ILE A 164 -28.24 2.80 5.53
CA ILE A 164 -29.55 2.36 6.05
C ILE A 164 -30.46 3.56 6.29
N ARG A 165 -29.96 4.60 6.96
CA ARG A 165 -30.72 5.84 7.17
C ARG A 165 -31.17 6.45 5.86
N LYS A 166 -30.27 6.52 4.88
CA LYS A 166 -30.59 7.10 3.57
C LYS A 166 -31.64 6.30 2.82
N ILE A 167 -31.56 4.96 2.84
CA ILE A 167 -32.58 4.08 2.26
C ILE A 167 -33.93 4.27 2.98
N GLY A 168 -33.92 4.43 4.30
CA GLY A 168 -35.12 4.76 5.08
C GLY A 168 -35.76 6.08 4.64
N GLU A 169 -34.97 7.16 4.56
CA GLU A 169 -35.40 8.47 4.06
C GLU A 169 -35.99 8.38 2.64
N TYR A 170 -35.34 7.63 1.74
CA TYR A 170 -35.87 7.40 0.38
C TYR A 170 -37.19 6.62 0.40
N GLY A 171 -37.31 5.61 1.25
CA GLY A 171 -38.54 4.83 1.42
C GLY A 171 -39.71 5.68 1.90
N GLU A 172 -39.47 6.56 2.88
CA GLU A 172 -40.46 7.54 3.34
C GLU A 172 -40.85 8.53 2.24
N GLY A 173 -39.88 9.04 1.48
CA GLY A 173 -40.14 9.92 0.33
C GLY A 173 -41.00 9.25 -0.74
N ILE A 174 -40.71 7.99 -1.10
CA ILE A 174 -41.50 7.21 -2.06
C ILE A 174 -42.92 6.99 -1.53
N LYS A 175 -43.07 6.70 -0.23
CA LYS A 175 -44.39 6.54 0.38
C LYS A 175 -45.20 7.84 0.31
N SER A 176 -44.60 8.98 0.64
CA SER A 176 -45.25 10.30 0.52
C SER A 176 -45.71 10.58 -0.90
N ILE A 177 -44.85 10.31 -1.90
CA ILE A 177 -45.21 10.48 -3.32
C ILE A 177 -46.38 9.57 -3.70
N ASN A 178 -46.41 8.33 -3.22
CA ASN A 178 -47.50 7.41 -3.49
C ASN A 178 -48.82 7.90 -2.85
N ASP A 179 -48.76 8.40 -1.63
CA ASP A 179 -49.93 8.95 -0.92
C ASP A 179 -50.46 10.20 -1.64
N GLU A 180 -49.58 11.13 -2.03
CA GLU A 180 -49.94 12.30 -2.84
C GLU A 180 -50.50 11.93 -4.21
N MET A 181 -49.90 10.93 -4.88
CA MET A 181 -50.37 10.44 -6.18
C MET A 181 -51.76 9.80 -6.05
N SER A 182 -52.01 9.06 -4.97
CA SER A 182 -53.34 8.50 -4.67
C SER A 182 -54.36 9.63 -4.44
N MET A 183 -54.02 10.66 -3.66
CA MET A 183 -54.91 11.80 -3.43
C MET A 183 -55.19 12.59 -4.72
N MET A 184 -54.19 12.72 -5.59
CA MET A 184 -54.33 13.35 -6.90
C MET A 184 -55.25 12.52 -7.81
N GLN A 185 -55.09 11.19 -7.83
CA GLN A 185 -55.98 10.28 -8.54
C GLN A 185 -57.42 10.41 -8.03
N ASP A 186 -57.63 10.41 -6.72
CA ASP A 186 -58.96 10.59 -6.12
C ASP A 186 -59.58 11.94 -6.49
N SER A 187 -58.79 13.01 -6.46
CA SER A 187 -59.23 14.35 -6.83
C SER A 187 -59.59 14.45 -8.32
N PHE A 188 -58.77 13.84 -9.17
CA PHE A 188 -59.04 13.74 -10.60
C PHE A 188 -60.30 12.90 -10.87
N SER A 189 -60.47 11.75 -10.21
CA SER A 189 -61.68 10.93 -10.31
C SER A 189 -62.92 11.72 -9.87
N LYS A 190 -62.83 12.49 -8.77
CA LYS A 190 -63.93 13.35 -8.30
C LYS A 190 -64.29 14.46 -9.27
N LEU A 191 -63.35 14.99 -10.06
CA LEU A 191 -63.60 16.02 -11.07
C LEU A 191 -64.10 15.44 -12.40
N VAL A 192 -63.50 14.34 -12.84
CA VAL A 192 -63.77 13.74 -14.14
C VAL A 192 -65.08 12.97 -14.15
N ASN A 193 -65.40 12.23 -13.09
CA ASN A 193 -66.65 11.47 -13.00
C ASN A 193 -67.92 12.33 -13.22
N PRO A 194 -68.13 13.48 -12.54
CA PRO A 194 -69.28 14.33 -12.79
C PRO A 194 -69.27 14.98 -14.18
N MET A 195 -68.10 15.28 -14.77
CA MET A 195 -68.02 15.80 -16.15
C MET A 195 -68.40 14.73 -17.18
N ILE A 196 -67.94 13.49 -17.02
CA ILE A 196 -68.35 12.37 -17.88
C ILE A 196 -69.84 12.10 -17.74
N ASN A 197 -70.35 12.12 -16.51
CA ASN A 197 -71.77 11.91 -16.24
C ASN A 197 -72.63 13.04 -16.82
N SER A 198 -72.24 14.32 -16.67
CA SER A 198 -72.98 15.45 -17.23
C SER A 198 -72.96 15.45 -18.76
N LEU A 199 -71.84 15.06 -19.38
CA LEU A 199 -71.76 14.87 -20.83
C LEU A 199 -72.67 13.73 -21.32
N ARG A 200 -72.78 12.65 -20.54
CA ARG A 200 -73.64 11.49 -20.86
C ARG A 200 -75.13 11.80 -20.65
N GLU A 201 -75.47 12.56 -19.61
CA GLU A 201 -76.83 13.08 -19.34
C GLU A 201 -77.28 14.02 -20.46
N THR A 202 -76.45 15.01 -20.80
CA THR A 202 -76.74 15.96 -21.90
C THR A 202 -76.84 15.27 -23.27
N SER A 203 -76.09 14.19 -23.50
CA SER A 203 -76.22 13.36 -24.70
C SER A 203 -77.53 12.54 -24.71
N LYS A 204 -77.96 12.02 -23.56
CA LYS A 204 -79.24 11.30 -23.42
C LYS A 204 -80.46 12.22 -23.57
N GLU A 205 -80.42 13.43 -23.02
CA GLU A 205 -81.50 14.42 -23.17
C GLU A 205 -81.65 14.90 -24.61
N LYS A 206 -80.54 15.07 -25.35
CA LYS A 206 -80.59 15.40 -26.78
C LYS A 206 -81.18 14.26 -27.63
N GLY A 207 -81.00 12.99 -27.21
CA GLY A 207 -81.62 11.84 -27.86
C GLY A 207 -83.13 11.67 -27.57
N LYS A 208 -83.63 12.17 -26.43
CA LYS A 208 -85.05 12.04 -26.04
C LYS A 208 -85.95 13.14 -26.61
N LYS A 209 -85.41 14.30 -26.99
CA LYS A 209 -86.20 15.42 -27.56
C LYS A 209 -86.53 15.29 -29.05
N SER A 210 -86.14 14.21 -29.73
CA SER A 210 -86.48 13.98 -31.15
C SER A 210 -87.74 13.16 -31.40
N GLU A 211 -88.37 12.57 -30.39
CA GLU A 211 -89.59 11.75 -30.59
C GLU A 211 -90.91 12.53 -30.45
N ASP A 212 -90.89 13.78 -29.98
CA ASP A 212 -92.13 14.56 -29.77
C ASP A 212 -92.35 15.63 -30.87
N LYS A 213 -92.11 15.25 -32.13
CA LYS A 213 -92.50 16.01 -33.34
C LYS A 213 -93.65 15.35 -34.10
N THR A 214 -94.60 14.74 -33.39
CA THR A 214 -96.00 14.65 -33.84
C THR A 214 -96.70 15.87 -33.22
N SER A 215 -97.40 16.78 -33.89
CA SER A 215 -98.01 16.82 -35.21
C SER A 215 -98.17 18.30 -35.64
N LEU A 216 -97.23 18.82 -36.46
CA LEU A 216 -97.47 20.08 -37.19
C LEU A 216 -98.48 19.90 -38.34
N GLU A 217 -98.83 18.65 -38.67
CA GLU A 217 -99.87 18.31 -39.64
C GLU A 217 -101.31 18.53 -39.12
N ASP A 218 -101.54 18.55 -37.80
CA ASP A 218 -102.88 18.76 -37.23
C ASP A 218 -103.30 20.25 -37.22
N LEU A 219 -102.35 21.18 -37.24
CA LEU A 219 -102.64 22.62 -37.27
C LEU A 219 -103.04 23.14 -38.66
N PHE A 220 -102.71 22.42 -39.75
CA PHE A 220 -103.08 22.84 -41.11
C PHE A 220 -104.43 22.32 -41.60
N LYS A 221 -105.03 21.31 -40.95
CA LYS A 221 -106.37 20.80 -41.34
C LYS A 221 -107.55 21.64 -40.84
N LYS A 222 -107.38 22.50 -39.83
CA LYS A 222 -108.49 23.27 -39.25
C LYS A 222 -108.85 24.57 -39.99
N LYS A 223 -108.08 24.99 -41.00
CA LYS A 223 -108.33 26.24 -41.76
C LYS A 223 -109.05 26.04 -43.11
N LYS A 224 -109.45 24.81 -43.45
CA LYS A 224 -110.19 24.48 -44.71
C LYS A 224 -111.65 24.03 -44.52
N SER A 225 -112.20 24.07 -43.31
CA SER A 225 -113.62 23.81 -43.07
C SER A 225 -114.24 24.98 -42.29
N GLY A 226 -114.84 25.90 -43.03
CA GLY A 226 -115.46 27.12 -42.53
C GLY A 226 -116.10 27.83 -43.71
N LYS A 227 -117.12 27.16 -44.26
CA LYS A 227 -118.12 27.74 -45.16
C LYS A 227 -119.11 28.54 -44.32
#